data_AF-A0AA39IZX9-F1
#
_entry.id   AF-A0AA39IZX9-F1
#
_cell.length_a   1.000
_cell.length_b   1.000
_cell.length_c   1.000
_cell.angle_alpha   90.00
_cell.angle_beta   90.00
_cell.angle_gamma   90.00
#
_symmetry.space_group_name_H-M   'P 1'
#
loop_
_entity.id
_entity.type
_entity.pdbx_description
1 polymer ?
#
loop_
_entity_poly.entity_id
_entity_poly.type
_entity_poly.pdbx_seq_one_letter_code
_entity_poly.pdbx_strand_id
1 'polypeptide(L)'
;MFRIRWQKDDQLAAFRQAWHCGRSLSIGDSFDVALPAVAKPEGMRELPSFAYNSGDYELVITNVLQPVMESEAHWSLVCTADASLLPLESRSPPSLALSQKQLAGCENYAYNELKDLQGTVIPYYYGKHKLAMKNGEVARVLVLEHIHGISVEGWIDSFPEHNDAYEPRNGFPFYDTMLSQAKAVTKLALHGITKINKRGILHGDISLQNMLITPTADTPMHVVFLDFARCNIKLTERKLKELGHNERKDVMTFLTLCCMDHYEDLVDWAEVKGSLGGNLVYPGVFI
;
A
#
# COMPACT_ATOMS: atom_id res chain seq x y z
N MET A 1 10.34 12.96 -6.10
CA MET A 1 10.14 11.72 -6.87
C MET A 1 8.67 11.32 -6.71
N PHE A 2 8.00 10.86 -7.77
CA PHE A 2 6.57 10.51 -7.73
C PHE A 2 6.39 9.00 -7.87
N ARG A 3 5.37 8.44 -7.20
CA ARG A 3 4.86 7.10 -7.52
C ARG A 3 3.81 7.26 -8.60
N ILE A 4 4.04 6.62 -9.75
CA ILE A 4 3.06 6.55 -10.85
C ILE A 4 2.44 5.17 -10.83
N ARG A 5 1.10 5.09 -10.83
CA ARG A 5 0.35 3.85 -11.05
C ARG A 5 -0.26 3.79 -12.43
N TRP A 6 0.11 2.80 -13.23
CA TRP A 6 -0.39 2.60 -14.59
C TRP A 6 -1.49 1.55 -14.63
N GLN A 7 -2.57 1.84 -15.37
CA GLN A 7 -3.62 0.88 -15.69
C GLN A 7 -4.08 1.04 -17.15
N LYS A 8 -4.10 -0.07 -17.90
CA LYS A 8 -4.38 -0.13 -19.34
C LYS A 8 -5.84 -0.51 -19.62
N ASP A 9 -6.46 0.12 -20.63
CA ASP A 9 -7.83 -0.19 -21.08
C ASP A 9 -7.85 -1.47 -21.98
N ASP A 10 -8.96 -2.22 -21.95
CA ASP A 10 -9.16 -3.54 -22.57
C ASP A 10 -8.99 -3.57 -24.10
N GLN A 11 -7.80 -3.94 -24.60
CA GLN A 11 -7.57 -4.49 -25.94
C GLN A 11 -6.44 -5.56 -25.94
N LEU A 12 -6.63 -6.62 -25.15
CA LEU A 12 -5.61 -7.66 -24.93
C LEU A 12 -5.21 -8.44 -26.20
N ALA A 13 -6.07 -8.53 -27.21
CA ALA A 13 -5.82 -9.33 -28.42
C ALA A 13 -4.86 -8.66 -29.42
N ALA A 14 -5.00 -7.35 -29.66
CA ALA A 14 -4.09 -6.58 -30.52
C ALA A 14 -2.69 -6.40 -29.86
N PHE A 15 -2.65 -6.44 -28.53
CA PHE A 15 -1.43 -6.27 -27.75
C PHE A 15 -0.43 -7.41 -27.91
N ARG A 16 -0.89 -8.66 -28.00
CA ARG A 16 -0.01 -9.82 -28.25
C ARG A 16 0.72 -9.71 -29.59
N GLN A 17 0.12 -9.03 -30.56
CA GLN A 17 0.71 -8.78 -31.87
C GLN A 17 1.67 -7.57 -31.86
N ALA A 18 1.42 -6.58 -31.00
CA ALA A 18 2.21 -5.34 -30.90
C ALA A 18 3.38 -5.41 -29.89
N TRP A 19 3.37 -6.31 -28.90
CA TRP A 19 4.47 -6.46 -27.94
C TRP A 19 5.78 -6.93 -28.61
N HIS A 20 5.68 -7.72 -29.68
CA HIS A 20 6.81 -8.06 -30.53
C HIS A 20 7.33 -6.89 -31.40
N CYS A 21 6.70 -5.70 -31.32
CA CYS A 21 7.03 -4.54 -32.16
C CYS A 21 7.65 -3.35 -31.39
N GLY A 22 8.33 -3.59 -30.25
CA GLY A 22 9.30 -2.64 -29.69
C GLY A 22 8.75 -1.28 -29.21
N ARG A 23 7.56 -1.25 -28.59
CA ARG A 23 6.94 0.00 -28.09
C ARG A 23 6.47 -0.08 -26.64
N SER A 24 7.28 -0.66 -25.76
CA SER A 24 7.10 -0.50 -24.31
C SER A 24 7.63 0.87 -23.86
N LEU A 25 7.10 1.37 -22.73
CA LEU A 25 7.71 2.47 -22.01
C LEU A 25 9.18 2.14 -21.73
N SER A 26 10.06 3.09 -21.96
CA SER A 26 11.50 2.96 -21.76
C SER A 26 11.98 3.92 -20.68
N ILE A 27 13.05 3.55 -19.99
CA ILE A 27 13.75 4.49 -19.11
C ILE A 27 14.16 5.71 -19.94
N GLY A 28 13.86 6.90 -19.41
CA GLY A 28 14.06 8.18 -20.10
C GLY A 28 12.85 8.69 -20.88
N ASP A 29 11.79 7.89 -21.06
CA ASP A 29 10.52 8.42 -21.56
C ASP A 29 9.97 9.47 -20.60
N SER A 30 9.48 10.58 -21.13
CA SER A 30 8.93 11.68 -20.36
C SER A 30 7.55 12.11 -20.81
N PHE A 31 6.78 12.68 -19.88
CA PHE A 31 5.40 13.12 -20.10
C PHE A 31 5.15 14.43 -19.38
N ASP A 32 4.62 15.42 -20.10
CA ASP A 32 4.15 16.65 -19.49
C ASP A 32 2.87 16.40 -18.68
N VAL A 33 2.84 16.88 -17.45
CA VAL A 33 1.68 16.84 -16.56
C VAL A 33 1.49 18.19 -15.88
N ALA A 34 0.24 18.66 -15.84
CA ALA A 34 -0.13 19.81 -15.03
C ALA A 34 -0.58 19.32 -13.66
N LEU A 35 0.13 19.71 -12.60
CA LEU A 35 -0.24 19.37 -11.22
C LEU A 35 -0.98 20.54 -10.55
N PRO A 36 -2.08 20.28 -9.83
CA PRO A 36 -2.77 21.30 -9.06
C PRO A 36 -1.96 21.70 -7.82
N ALA A 37 -2.18 22.91 -7.31
CA ALA A 37 -1.63 23.32 -6.02
C ALA A 37 -2.29 22.49 -4.90
N VAL A 38 -1.48 21.92 -4.01
CA VAL A 38 -1.96 21.22 -2.80
C VAL A 38 -1.83 22.17 -1.61
N ALA A 39 -2.94 22.41 -0.91
CA ALA A 39 -2.91 23.25 0.29
C ALA A 39 -2.06 22.59 1.39
N LYS A 40 -1.19 23.36 2.05
CA LYS A 40 -0.39 22.87 3.20
C LYS A 40 -1.33 22.62 4.38
N PRO A 41 -1.52 21.37 4.83
CA PRO A 41 -2.34 21.08 6.00
C PRO A 41 -1.53 21.37 7.27
N GLU A 42 -2.16 21.96 8.29
CA GLU A 42 -1.51 22.16 9.59
C GLU A 42 -1.17 20.83 10.26
N GLY A 43 0.07 20.68 10.74
CA GLY A 43 0.52 19.49 11.46
C GLY A 43 0.77 18.24 10.61
N MET A 44 0.81 18.37 9.29
CA MET A 44 1.18 17.27 8.39
C MET A 44 2.65 17.34 7.95
N ARG A 45 3.16 16.21 7.46
CA ARG A 45 4.52 16.09 6.91
C ARG A 45 4.76 17.19 5.87
N GLU A 46 5.90 17.87 5.98
CA GLU A 46 6.28 18.86 4.98
C GLU A 46 6.43 18.19 3.62
N LEU A 47 5.72 18.76 2.64
CA LEU A 47 5.89 18.36 1.27
C LEU A 47 7.14 19.06 0.69
N PRO A 48 7.75 18.45 -0.33
CA PRO A 48 8.70 19.16 -1.18
C PRO A 48 8.06 20.45 -1.71
N SER A 49 8.88 21.51 -1.86
CA SER A 49 8.41 22.83 -2.30
C SER A 49 7.60 22.80 -3.61
N PHE A 50 7.91 21.87 -4.52
CA PHE A 50 7.17 21.70 -5.77
C PHE A 50 5.71 21.31 -5.57
N ALA A 51 5.35 20.59 -4.50
CA ALA A 51 3.98 20.13 -4.29
C ALA A 51 3.01 21.28 -3.93
N TYR A 52 3.55 22.39 -3.42
CA TYR A 52 2.77 23.58 -3.07
C TYR A 52 2.52 24.49 -4.27
N ASN A 53 3.35 24.36 -5.32
CA ASN A 53 3.26 25.18 -6.51
C ASN A 53 2.50 24.42 -7.60
N SER A 54 1.32 24.91 -7.98
CA SER A 54 0.71 24.48 -9.25
C SER A 54 1.67 24.76 -10.40
N GLY A 55 1.73 23.87 -11.37
CA GLY A 55 2.59 24.07 -12.53
C GLY A 55 2.63 22.90 -13.47
N ASP A 56 3.36 23.10 -14.57
CA ASP A 56 3.65 22.08 -15.56
C ASP A 56 4.96 21.37 -15.16
N TYR A 57 4.91 20.04 -15.11
CA TYR A 57 5.99 19.17 -14.70
C TYR A 57 6.26 18.13 -15.78
N GLU A 58 7.51 17.73 -15.91
CA GLU A 58 7.89 16.59 -16.74
C GLU A 58 8.02 15.35 -15.85
N LEU A 59 7.16 14.35 -16.07
CA LEU A 59 7.28 13.03 -15.45
C LEU A 59 8.22 12.17 -16.28
N VAL A 60 9.43 11.96 -15.77
CA VAL A 60 10.42 11.08 -16.40
C VAL A 60 10.35 9.69 -15.80
N ILE A 61 10.26 8.67 -16.66
CA ILE A 61 10.38 7.26 -16.27
C ILE A 61 11.85 6.98 -15.98
N THR A 62 12.21 6.94 -14.70
CA THR A 62 13.57 6.62 -14.28
C THR A 62 13.82 5.13 -14.14
N ASN A 63 12.75 4.32 -14.09
CA ASN A 63 12.83 2.88 -14.03
C ASN A 63 11.53 2.27 -14.57
N VAL A 64 11.63 1.11 -15.19
CA VAL A 64 10.51 0.29 -15.64
C VAL A 64 10.64 -1.03 -14.91
N LEU A 65 9.68 -1.36 -14.04
CA LEU A 65 9.65 -2.70 -13.46
C LEU A 65 9.43 -3.68 -14.63
N GLN A 66 10.44 -4.49 -14.91
CA GLN A 66 10.21 -5.66 -15.74
C GLN A 66 9.22 -6.57 -15.00
N PRO A 67 8.29 -7.26 -15.70
CA PRO A 67 7.50 -8.30 -15.06
C PRO A 67 8.47 -9.26 -14.36
N VAL A 68 8.38 -9.33 -13.04
CA VAL A 68 9.32 -10.08 -12.20
C VAL A 68 9.21 -11.56 -12.55
N MET A 69 10.29 -12.12 -13.10
CA MET A 69 10.64 -13.51 -12.89
C MET A 69 11.79 -13.48 -11.87
N GLU A 70 11.55 -13.96 -10.65
CA GLU A 70 12.50 -13.91 -9.52
C GLU A 70 13.89 -14.45 -9.92
N SER A 71 15.02 -13.90 -9.45
CA SER A 71 15.49 -13.97 -8.06
C SER A 71 16.61 -12.94 -7.76
N GLU A 72 16.49 -12.35 -6.57
CA GLU A 72 17.50 -11.68 -5.72
C GLU A 72 17.92 -10.19 -5.88
N ALA A 73 17.88 -9.56 -4.68
CA ALA A 73 18.59 -8.41 -4.08
C ALA A 73 18.28 -6.94 -4.48
N HIS A 74 17.38 -6.37 -3.66
CA HIS A 74 17.09 -4.99 -3.27
C HIS A 74 17.87 -3.81 -3.88
N TRP A 75 17.12 -2.78 -4.34
CA TRP A 75 17.24 -1.36 -3.95
C TRP A 75 15.86 -0.68 -4.12
N SER A 76 15.54 0.30 -3.27
CA SER A 76 14.26 1.00 -3.21
C SER A 76 13.89 1.70 -4.52
N LEU A 77 12.70 1.44 -5.07
CA LEU A 77 12.03 2.35 -5.99
C LEU A 77 10.53 2.06 -6.09
N VAL A 78 9.72 3.09 -5.88
CA VAL A 78 8.28 3.00 -6.05
C VAL A 78 7.89 3.26 -7.51
N CYS A 79 7.47 2.22 -8.22
CA CYS A 79 6.74 2.32 -9.49
C CYS A 79 5.60 1.31 -9.43
N THR A 80 4.37 1.74 -9.68
CA THR A 80 3.28 0.78 -9.86
C THR A 80 2.97 0.72 -11.35
N ALA A 81 3.44 -0.33 -12.02
CA ALA A 81 2.82 -0.80 -13.24
C ALA A 81 2.31 -2.19 -12.90
N ASP A 82 1.00 -2.36 -12.73
CA ASP A 82 0.44 -3.71 -12.81
C ASP A 82 0.05 -3.95 -14.26
N ALA A 83 1.00 -4.49 -15.02
CA ALA A 83 0.73 -5.15 -16.27
C ALA A 83 0.87 -6.66 -16.02
N SER A 84 -0.13 -7.24 -15.35
CA SER A 84 -0.26 -8.70 -15.27
C SER A 84 -0.25 -9.31 -16.67
N LEU A 85 0.80 -10.07 -16.95
CA LEU A 85 1.02 -10.92 -18.13
C LEU A 85 1.16 -12.38 -17.67
N LEU A 86 0.18 -12.90 -16.93
CA LEU A 86 0.07 -14.34 -16.67
C LEU A 86 -1.33 -14.86 -17.09
N PRO A 87 -1.41 -16.09 -17.60
CA PRO A 87 -2.67 -16.68 -18.04
C PRO A 87 -3.60 -16.80 -16.84
N LEU A 88 -4.82 -16.27 -16.99
CA LEU A 88 -5.91 -16.52 -16.06
C LEU A 88 -6.35 -17.98 -16.22
N GLU A 89 -5.63 -18.94 -15.63
CA GLU A 89 -6.20 -20.24 -15.35
C GLU A 89 -7.09 -20.14 -14.10
N SER A 90 -8.27 -19.51 -14.24
CA SER A 90 -9.26 -19.55 -13.17
C SER A 90 -10.17 -20.76 -13.35
N ARG A 91 -9.88 -21.83 -12.60
CA ARG A 91 -10.85 -22.89 -12.25
C ARG A 91 -11.83 -22.46 -11.16
N SER A 92 -11.87 -21.17 -10.81
CA SER A 92 -12.86 -20.61 -9.89
C SER A 92 -14.02 -20.01 -10.69
N PRO A 93 -15.28 -20.10 -10.21
CA PRO A 93 -16.42 -19.46 -10.87
C PRO A 93 -16.16 -17.95 -10.99
N PRO A 94 -16.71 -17.29 -12.03
CA PRO A 94 -16.47 -15.88 -12.31
C PRO A 94 -17.06 -15.02 -11.19
N SER A 95 -16.28 -14.81 -10.13
CA SER A 95 -16.41 -13.63 -9.31
C SER A 95 -16.22 -12.43 -10.24
N LEU A 96 -17.03 -11.39 -10.04
CA LEU A 96 -17.05 -10.17 -10.84
C LEU A 96 -15.69 -9.48 -10.78
N ALA A 97 -14.75 -9.90 -11.63
CA ALA A 97 -13.45 -9.27 -11.76
C ALA A 97 -13.69 -7.81 -12.20
N LEU A 98 -13.32 -6.87 -11.34
CA LEU A 98 -13.39 -5.45 -11.66
C LEU A 98 -12.42 -5.16 -12.81
N SER A 99 -12.88 -4.42 -13.81
CA SER A 99 -12.00 -3.91 -14.86
C SER A 99 -10.94 -2.97 -14.25
N GLN A 100 -9.78 -2.86 -14.88
CA GLN A 100 -8.73 -1.92 -14.47
C GLN A 100 -9.27 -0.48 -14.34
N LYS A 101 -10.12 -0.06 -15.27
CA LYS A 101 -10.79 1.24 -15.20
C LYS A 101 -11.60 1.44 -13.91
N GLN A 102 -12.28 0.40 -13.42
CA GLN A 102 -13.03 0.44 -12.17
C GLN A 102 -12.09 0.49 -10.96
N LEU A 103 -10.99 -0.27 -10.99
CA LEU A 103 -9.96 -0.25 -9.94
C LEU A 103 -9.34 1.16 -9.78
N ALA A 104 -8.85 1.80 -10.85
CA ALA A 104 -8.39 3.21 -10.79
C ALA A 104 -9.53 4.19 -10.46
N GLY A 105 -10.79 3.81 -10.69
CA GLY A 105 -11.95 4.58 -10.25
C GLY A 105 -12.09 4.55 -8.73
N CYS A 106 -12.03 3.35 -8.13
CA CYS A 106 -12.08 3.15 -6.68
C CYS A 106 -10.92 3.87 -6.01
N GLU A 107 -9.70 3.64 -6.48
CA GLU A 107 -8.51 4.21 -5.86
C GLU A 107 -8.52 5.75 -5.92
N ASN A 108 -8.84 6.34 -7.07
CA ASN A 108 -9.03 7.79 -7.19
C ASN A 108 -10.11 8.31 -6.22
N TYR A 109 -11.22 7.60 -6.08
CA TYR A 109 -12.27 7.98 -5.14
C TYR A 109 -11.76 7.93 -3.69
N ALA A 110 -11.10 6.83 -3.29
CA ALA A 110 -10.59 6.66 -1.93
C ALA A 110 -9.60 7.76 -1.55
N TYR A 111 -8.61 8.08 -2.40
CA TYR A 111 -7.66 9.14 -2.09
C TYR A 111 -8.30 10.53 -1.94
N ASN A 112 -9.36 10.82 -2.70
CA ASN A 112 -10.09 12.08 -2.59
C ASN A 112 -10.90 12.17 -1.29
N GLU A 113 -11.54 11.08 -0.87
CA GLU A 113 -12.29 11.03 0.40
C GLU A 113 -11.36 11.02 1.63
N LEU A 114 -10.17 10.44 1.50
CA LEU A 114 -9.16 10.38 2.56
C LEU A 114 -8.19 11.57 2.53
N LYS A 115 -8.57 12.70 1.91
CA LYS A 115 -7.69 13.88 1.75
C LYS A 115 -7.09 14.40 3.05
N ASP A 116 -7.82 14.28 4.16
CA ASP A 116 -7.40 14.76 5.47
C ASP A 116 -6.47 13.77 6.21
N LEU A 117 -6.21 12.60 5.61
CA LEU A 117 -5.24 11.62 6.07
C LEU A 117 -3.95 11.58 5.23
N GLN A 118 -3.91 12.31 4.13
CA GLN A 118 -2.73 12.39 3.25
C GLN A 118 -1.52 12.96 3.99
N GLY A 119 -0.32 12.46 3.70
CA GLY A 119 0.92 12.84 4.39
C GLY A 119 1.08 12.26 5.80
N THR A 120 0.07 11.55 6.33
CA THR A 120 0.12 10.92 7.66
C THR A 120 -0.13 9.42 7.59
N VAL A 121 -1.33 9.00 7.20
CA VAL A 121 -1.74 7.59 7.12
C VAL A 121 -1.65 7.06 5.69
N ILE A 122 -1.79 7.93 4.70
CA ILE A 122 -1.68 7.60 3.27
C ILE A 122 -0.78 8.64 2.57
N PRO A 123 -0.21 8.33 1.39
CA PRO A 123 0.57 9.29 0.63
C PRO A 123 -0.25 10.51 0.18
N TYR A 124 0.41 11.64 -0.07
CA TYR A 124 -0.25 12.72 -0.81
C TYR A 124 -0.63 12.27 -2.23
N TYR A 125 -1.82 12.67 -2.67
CA TYR A 125 -2.40 12.32 -3.96
C TYR A 125 -2.56 13.56 -4.83
N TYR A 126 -1.92 13.52 -6.00
CA TYR A 126 -1.88 14.62 -6.96
C TYR A 126 -2.88 14.46 -8.11
N GLY A 127 -3.82 13.53 -7.97
CA GLY A 127 -4.90 13.33 -8.93
C GLY A 127 -4.66 12.22 -9.96
N LYS A 128 -5.67 12.06 -10.81
CA LYS A 128 -5.72 11.08 -11.89
C LYS A 128 -5.53 11.81 -13.22
N HIS A 129 -4.53 11.39 -13.97
CA HIS A 129 -4.11 12.02 -15.21
C HIS A 129 -4.26 11.09 -16.39
N LYS A 130 -4.42 11.66 -17.58
CA LYS A 130 -4.41 10.94 -18.85
C LYS A 130 -3.11 11.27 -19.57
N LEU A 131 -2.33 10.25 -19.92
CA LEU A 131 -1.09 10.41 -20.66
C LEU A 131 -1.25 9.84 -22.06
N ALA A 132 -0.95 10.66 -23.08
CA ALA A 132 -0.89 10.20 -24.45
C ALA A 132 0.41 9.41 -24.65
N MET A 133 0.29 8.18 -25.11
CA MET A 133 1.40 7.26 -25.33
C MET A 133 1.93 7.42 -26.75
N LYS A 134 3.21 7.10 -26.98
CA LYS A 134 3.87 7.20 -28.31
C LYS A 134 3.18 6.38 -29.42
N ASN A 135 2.43 5.34 -29.05
CA ASN A 135 1.66 4.51 -29.96
C ASN A 135 0.24 5.06 -30.26
N GLY A 136 -0.11 6.24 -29.75
CA GLY A 136 -1.44 6.84 -29.88
C GLY A 136 -2.47 6.36 -28.85
N GLU A 137 -2.11 5.40 -27.98
CA GLU A 137 -2.96 4.99 -26.86
C GLU A 137 -3.01 6.07 -25.77
N VAL A 138 -4.00 5.99 -24.88
CA VAL A 138 -4.08 6.86 -23.70
C VAL A 138 -3.99 5.99 -22.45
N ALA A 139 -3.00 6.26 -21.62
CA ALA A 139 -2.87 5.66 -20.30
C ALA A 139 -3.57 6.52 -19.25
N ARG A 140 -4.12 5.88 -18.22
CA ARG A 140 -4.55 6.58 -17.00
C ARG A 140 -3.53 6.33 -15.91
N VAL A 141 -3.09 7.41 -15.28
CA VAL A 141 -2.13 7.34 -14.19
C VAL A 141 -2.66 8.00 -12.93
N LEU A 142 -2.35 7.39 -11.80
CA LEU A 142 -2.51 8.03 -10.49
C LEU A 142 -1.13 8.53 -10.06
N VAL A 143 -1.05 9.81 -9.70
CA VAL A 143 0.20 10.44 -9.27
C VAL A 143 0.15 10.59 -7.76
N LEU A 144 1.11 9.95 -7.07
CA LEU A 144 1.19 9.88 -5.62
C LEU A 144 2.57 10.34 -5.15
N GLU A 145 2.64 10.79 -3.90
CA GLU A 145 3.89 11.05 -3.20
C GLU A 145 4.76 9.78 -3.15
N HIS A 146 6.05 9.95 -3.43
CA HIS A 146 7.02 8.91 -3.13
C HIS A 146 7.30 8.90 -1.63
N ILE A 147 6.92 7.80 -0.99
CA ILE A 147 7.19 7.55 0.41
C ILE A 147 8.50 6.77 0.52
N HIS A 148 9.52 7.35 1.16
CA HIS A 148 10.72 6.62 1.52
C HIS A 148 10.45 5.75 2.75
N GLY A 149 10.68 4.46 2.63
CA GLY A 149 10.42 3.48 3.69
C GLY A 149 10.66 2.05 3.20
N ILE A 150 10.39 1.10 4.08
CA ILE A 150 10.44 -0.35 3.82
C ILE A 150 9.01 -0.90 3.89
N SER A 151 8.65 -1.89 3.06
CA SER A 151 7.37 -2.59 3.26
C SER A 151 7.38 -3.30 4.61
N VAL A 152 6.20 -3.56 5.16
CA VAL A 152 6.12 -4.37 6.39
C VAL A 152 6.68 -5.77 6.12
N GLU A 153 6.48 -6.31 4.92
CA GLU A 153 7.11 -7.57 4.48
C GLU A 153 8.64 -7.48 4.56
N GLY A 154 9.26 -6.52 3.87
CA GLY A 154 10.71 -6.38 3.89
C GLY A 154 11.28 -6.06 5.27
N TRP A 155 10.47 -5.45 6.15
CA TRP A 155 10.84 -5.25 7.56
C TRP A 155 10.80 -6.57 8.34
N ILE A 156 9.79 -7.43 8.13
CA ILE A 156 9.75 -8.77 8.72
C ILE A 156 10.94 -9.61 8.23
N ASP A 157 11.21 -9.59 6.93
CA ASP A 157 12.32 -10.32 6.30
C ASP A 157 13.70 -9.83 6.77
N SER A 158 13.78 -8.64 7.37
CA SER A 158 15.03 -8.11 7.92
C SER A 158 15.42 -8.75 9.26
N PHE A 159 14.50 -9.48 9.90
CA PHE A 159 14.81 -10.25 11.10
C PHE A 159 15.36 -11.63 10.74
N PRO A 160 16.28 -12.19 11.53
CA PRO A 160 16.76 -13.55 11.33
C PRO A 160 15.61 -14.57 11.32
N GLU A 161 15.65 -15.52 10.39
CA GLU A 161 14.70 -16.63 10.38
C GLU A 161 14.76 -17.40 11.70
N HIS A 162 13.60 -17.65 12.31
CA HIS A 162 13.47 -18.46 13.50
C HIS A 162 13.04 -19.87 13.09
N ASN A 163 13.99 -20.72 12.68
CA ASN A 163 13.69 -22.01 12.06
C ASN A 163 13.29 -23.12 13.04
N ASP A 164 13.54 -22.98 14.34
CA ASP A 164 13.29 -24.07 15.29
C ASP A 164 12.21 -23.75 16.32
N ALA A 165 11.14 -24.53 16.27
CA ALA A 165 10.09 -24.62 17.31
C ALA A 165 10.61 -25.13 18.67
N TYR A 166 11.90 -25.51 18.74
CA TYR A 166 12.53 -26.10 19.92
C TYR A 166 13.61 -25.21 20.54
N GLU A 167 13.99 -24.10 19.91
CA GLU A 167 14.95 -23.20 20.54
C GLU A 167 14.28 -22.36 21.63
N PRO A 168 14.84 -22.34 22.86
CA PRO A 168 14.21 -21.67 23.98
C PRO A 168 14.12 -20.16 23.77
N ARG A 169 12.93 -19.59 24.03
CA ARG A 169 12.58 -18.15 23.94
C ARG A 169 13.66 -17.18 24.44
N ASN A 170 14.45 -17.61 25.44
CA ASN A 170 15.38 -16.76 26.17
C ASN A 170 16.78 -16.64 25.51
N GLY A 171 17.03 -17.31 24.38
CA GLY A 171 18.34 -17.35 23.73
C GLY A 171 18.62 -16.22 22.73
N PHE A 172 17.58 -15.53 22.25
CA PHE A 172 17.73 -14.59 21.14
C PHE A 172 17.81 -13.13 21.61
N PRO A 173 18.97 -12.46 21.45
CA PRO A 173 19.12 -11.05 21.85
C PRO A 173 18.21 -10.08 21.06
N PHE A 174 17.59 -10.56 19.97
CA PHE A 174 16.72 -9.77 19.10
C PHE A 174 15.23 -9.88 19.43
N TYR A 175 14.81 -10.88 20.23
CA TYR A 175 13.40 -11.17 20.49
C TYR A 175 12.67 -9.96 21.11
N ASP A 176 13.18 -9.42 22.21
CA ASP A 176 12.56 -8.29 22.90
C ASP A 176 12.49 -7.03 22.02
N THR A 177 13.53 -6.84 21.19
CA THR A 177 13.60 -5.70 20.26
C THR A 177 12.57 -5.85 19.15
N MET A 178 12.51 -7.02 18.52
CA MET A 178 11.56 -7.32 17.46
C MET A 178 10.12 -7.24 17.96
N LEU A 179 9.81 -7.87 19.09
CA LEU A 179 8.48 -7.80 19.71
C LEU A 179 8.09 -6.36 20.07
N SER A 180 9.02 -5.56 20.61
CA SER A 180 8.77 -4.15 20.92
C SER A 180 8.48 -3.33 19.66
N GLN A 181 9.23 -3.54 18.59
CA GLN A 181 8.99 -2.87 17.31
C GLN A 181 7.68 -3.31 16.67
N ALA A 182 7.37 -4.61 16.71
CA ALA A 182 6.12 -5.15 16.22
C ALA A 182 4.89 -4.58 16.93
N LYS A 183 4.95 -4.45 18.27
CA LYS A 183 3.92 -3.78 19.06
C LYS A 183 3.72 -2.34 18.60
N ALA A 184 4.80 -1.61 18.32
CA ALA A 184 4.73 -0.24 17.81
C ALA A 184 4.12 -0.17 16.41
N VAL A 185 4.60 -0.99 15.46
CA VAL A 185 4.08 -1.07 14.09
C VAL A 185 2.60 -1.45 14.09
N THR A 186 2.22 -2.46 14.87
CA THR A 186 0.83 -2.92 15.04
C THR A 186 -0.07 -1.79 15.53
N LYS A 187 0.35 -1.07 16.58
CA LYS A 187 -0.41 0.06 17.12
C LYS A 187 -0.60 1.16 16.08
N LEU A 188 0.44 1.50 15.32
CA LEU A 188 0.37 2.50 14.26
C LEU A 188 -0.53 2.07 13.10
N ALA A 189 -0.41 0.82 12.65
CA ALA A 189 -1.24 0.25 11.60
C ALA A 189 -2.72 0.22 12.02
N LEU A 190 -3.03 -0.26 13.23
CA LEU A 190 -4.39 -0.27 13.77
C LEU A 190 -5.00 1.13 13.88
N HIS A 191 -4.20 2.12 14.28
CA HIS A 191 -4.64 3.52 14.32
C HIS A 191 -4.93 4.06 12.92
N GLY A 192 -4.04 3.80 11.96
CA GLY A 192 -4.18 4.19 10.57
C GLY A 192 -5.44 3.61 9.93
N ILE A 193 -5.61 2.28 9.99
CA ILE A 193 -6.79 1.63 9.41
C ILE A 193 -8.08 2.04 10.12
N THR A 194 -8.04 2.27 11.44
CA THR A 194 -9.22 2.80 12.16
C THR A 194 -9.59 4.20 11.67
N LYS A 195 -8.62 5.06 11.35
CA LYS A 195 -8.88 6.38 10.76
C LYS A 195 -9.47 6.24 9.35
N ILE A 196 -8.96 5.35 8.52
CA ILE A 196 -9.51 5.06 7.18
C ILE A 196 -10.97 4.60 7.30
N ASN A 197 -11.25 3.64 8.18
CA ASN A 197 -12.58 3.03 8.31
C ASN A 197 -13.62 4.01 8.86
N LYS A 198 -13.21 4.97 9.70
CA LYS A 198 -14.08 6.08 10.15
C LYS A 198 -14.57 6.98 9.02
N ARG A 199 -13.91 6.97 7.86
CA ARG A 199 -14.34 7.71 6.65
C ARG A 199 -15.18 6.85 5.72
N GLY A 200 -15.65 5.68 6.17
CA GLY A 200 -16.54 4.80 5.41
C GLY A 200 -15.86 4.09 4.24
N ILE A 201 -14.53 3.95 4.31
CA ILE A 201 -13.70 3.24 3.33
C ILE A 201 -13.12 2.02 4.03
N LEU A 202 -13.28 0.85 3.42
CA LEU A 202 -12.41 -0.30 3.68
C LEU A 202 -11.35 -0.32 2.60
N HIS A 203 -10.11 -0.54 2.99
CA HIS A 203 -8.97 -0.71 2.10
C HIS A 203 -9.17 -1.90 1.14
N GLY A 204 -9.66 -3.03 1.64
CA GLY A 204 -10.02 -4.22 0.85
C GLY A 204 -8.84 -5.02 0.26
N ASP A 205 -7.60 -4.65 0.57
CA ASP A 205 -6.37 -5.35 0.16
C ASP A 205 -5.24 -5.06 1.15
N ILE A 206 -5.56 -5.18 2.45
CA ILE A 206 -4.54 -5.04 3.49
C ILE A 206 -3.59 -6.21 3.33
N SER A 207 -2.33 -5.90 3.07
CA SER A 207 -1.24 -6.86 2.93
C SER A 207 0.05 -6.23 3.41
N LEU A 208 1.06 -7.06 3.66
CA LEU A 208 2.38 -6.60 4.10
C LEU A 208 3.09 -5.73 3.07
N GLN A 209 2.77 -5.92 1.78
CA GLN A 209 3.32 -5.14 0.67
C GLN A 209 2.62 -3.77 0.50
N ASN A 210 1.36 -3.69 0.90
CA ASN A 210 0.55 -2.47 0.81
C ASN A 210 0.66 -1.57 2.05
N MET A 211 1.61 -1.88 2.95
CA MET A 211 1.95 -1.07 4.11
C MET A 211 3.43 -0.72 4.09
N LEU A 212 3.77 0.54 4.29
CA LEU A 212 5.16 1.00 4.42
C LEU A 212 5.45 1.48 5.84
N ILE A 213 6.57 1.05 6.40
CA ILE A 213 7.17 1.62 7.60
C ILE A 213 8.14 2.71 7.15
N THR A 214 7.88 3.93 7.61
CA THR A 214 8.68 5.10 7.22
C THR A 214 9.45 5.60 8.44
N PRO A 215 10.79 5.69 8.36
CA PRO A 215 11.56 6.43 9.33
C PRO A 215 11.32 7.93 9.08
N THR A 216 11.01 8.70 10.12
CA THR A 216 10.99 10.17 10.02
C THR A 216 12.00 10.78 10.98
N ALA A 217 12.56 11.93 10.65
CA ALA A 217 13.57 12.60 11.46
C ALA A 217 13.07 12.91 12.89
N ASP A 218 11.78 13.22 13.04
CA ASP A 218 11.19 13.71 14.30
C ASP A 218 10.31 12.68 15.02
N THR A 219 9.90 11.60 14.34
CA THR A 219 9.07 10.53 14.90
C THR A 219 9.56 9.17 14.43
N PRO A 220 9.81 8.19 15.33
CA PRO A 220 10.63 7.05 14.99
C PRO A 220 10.01 6.12 13.94
N MET A 221 8.68 6.05 13.83
CA MET A 221 7.99 5.23 12.81
C MET A 221 6.59 5.75 12.49
N HIS A 222 6.21 5.71 11.21
CA HIS A 222 4.81 5.75 10.76
C HIS A 222 4.51 4.56 9.86
N VAL A 223 3.25 4.09 9.87
CA VAL A 223 2.74 3.11 8.91
C VAL A 223 1.88 3.83 7.89
N VAL A 224 2.23 3.71 6.62
CA VAL A 224 1.53 4.32 5.49
C VAL A 224 0.86 3.24 4.65
N PHE A 225 -0.45 3.38 4.43
CA PHE A 225 -1.25 2.47 3.61
C PHE A 225 -1.25 2.88 2.15
N LEU A 226 -1.17 1.91 1.26
CA LEU A 226 -1.05 2.06 -0.19
C LEU A 226 -2.08 1.17 -0.89
N ASP A 227 -2.33 1.43 -2.17
CA ASP A 227 -3.16 0.56 -3.00
C ASP A 227 -4.62 0.42 -2.53
N PHE A 228 -5.42 1.44 -2.85
CA PHE A 228 -6.87 1.40 -2.61
C PHE A 228 -7.65 0.89 -3.84
N ALA A 229 -7.02 0.12 -4.74
CA ALA A 229 -7.68 -0.35 -5.96
C ALA A 229 -8.90 -1.23 -5.67
N ARG A 230 -8.83 -2.02 -4.60
CA ARG A 230 -9.89 -2.96 -4.17
C ARG A 230 -10.73 -2.42 -3.02
N CYS A 231 -10.72 -1.11 -2.85
CA CYS A 231 -11.44 -0.46 -1.77
C CYS A 231 -12.94 -0.78 -1.80
N ASN A 232 -13.57 -0.87 -0.63
CA ASN A 232 -15.01 -0.78 -0.54
C ASN A 232 -15.40 0.60 -0.03
N ILE A 233 -16.20 1.30 -0.83
CA ILE A 233 -16.57 2.70 -0.59
C ILE A 233 -18.01 2.79 -0.09
N LYS A 234 -18.29 3.81 0.72
CA LYS A 234 -19.65 4.14 1.22
C LYS A 234 -20.30 2.99 2.00
N LEU A 235 -19.51 2.24 2.74
CA LEU A 235 -20.06 1.21 3.61
C LEU A 235 -20.61 1.86 4.88
N THR A 236 -21.88 1.57 5.18
CA THR A 236 -22.44 1.89 6.49
C THR A 236 -21.84 0.95 7.53
N GLU A 237 -21.80 1.35 8.80
CA GLU A 237 -21.35 0.47 9.89
C GLU A 237 -22.10 -0.87 9.92
N ARG A 238 -23.38 -0.85 9.51
CA ARG A 238 -24.18 -2.06 9.35
C ARG A 238 -23.63 -2.97 8.24
N LYS A 239 -23.35 -2.43 7.04
CA LYS A 239 -22.76 -3.22 5.95
C LYS A 239 -21.38 -3.74 6.29
N LEU A 240 -20.59 -2.98 7.05
CA LEU A 240 -19.32 -3.45 7.59
C LEU A 240 -19.49 -4.70 8.45
N LYS A 241 -20.47 -4.68 9.37
CA LYS A 241 -20.80 -5.84 10.20
C LYS A 241 -21.31 -7.02 9.38
N GLU A 242 -22.14 -6.76 8.36
CA GLU A 242 -22.72 -7.80 7.49
C GLU A 242 -21.66 -8.50 6.62
N LEU A 243 -20.62 -7.79 6.18
CA LEU A 243 -19.55 -8.38 5.38
C LEU A 243 -18.64 -9.32 6.19
N GLY A 244 -18.71 -9.29 7.52
CA GLY A 244 -17.83 -10.06 8.40
C GLY A 244 -16.33 -9.71 8.27
N HIS A 245 -15.99 -8.77 7.39
CA HIS A 245 -14.63 -8.37 7.11
C HIS A 245 -14.14 -7.46 8.23
N ASN A 246 -13.02 -7.84 8.85
CA ASN A 246 -12.45 -7.10 9.96
C ASN A 246 -11.00 -6.74 9.64
N GLU A 247 -10.82 -5.62 8.96
CA GLU A 247 -9.50 -5.12 8.56
C GLU A 247 -8.52 -4.93 9.73
N ARG A 248 -9.02 -4.72 10.95
CA ARG A 248 -8.17 -4.69 12.13
C ARG A 248 -7.63 -6.08 12.46
N LYS A 249 -8.45 -7.13 12.27
CA LYS A 249 -8.01 -8.53 12.39
C LYS A 249 -7.01 -8.87 11.29
N ASP A 250 -7.18 -8.36 10.08
CA ASP A 250 -6.23 -8.57 9.00
C ASP A 250 -4.87 -7.93 9.33
N VAL A 251 -4.85 -6.68 9.80
CA VAL A 251 -3.62 -6.03 10.29
C VAL A 251 -2.92 -6.85 11.39
N MET A 252 -3.67 -7.40 12.35
CA MET A 252 -3.09 -8.25 13.41
C MET A 252 -2.54 -9.56 12.85
N THR A 253 -3.27 -10.20 11.94
CA THR A 253 -2.90 -11.49 11.34
C THR A 253 -1.66 -11.36 10.48
N PHE A 254 -1.47 -10.25 9.76
CA PHE A 254 -0.30 -10.09 8.92
C PHE A 254 0.97 -9.76 9.71
N LEU A 255 0.84 -9.11 10.87
CA LEU A 255 1.97 -8.75 11.72
C LEU A 255 2.44 -9.89 12.62
N THR A 256 2.04 -11.13 12.35
CA THR A 256 2.53 -12.30 13.08
C THR A 256 3.95 -12.63 12.63
N LEU A 257 4.89 -12.40 13.56
CA LEU A 257 6.26 -12.02 13.25
C LEU A 257 7.17 -13.12 12.74
N CYS A 258 6.82 -14.40 12.93
CA CYS A 258 7.52 -15.56 12.35
C CYS A 258 6.99 -16.90 12.87
N CYS A 259 6.42 -16.96 14.08
CA CYS A 259 5.92 -18.19 14.69
C CYS A 259 4.69 -17.96 15.59
N MET A 260 4.07 -19.05 16.03
CA MET A 260 2.90 -19.01 16.92
C MET A 260 3.19 -18.36 18.27
N ASP A 261 4.38 -18.55 18.85
CA ASP A 261 4.73 -17.92 20.14
C ASP A 261 4.69 -16.39 20.03
N HIS A 262 5.31 -15.81 18.99
CA HIS A 262 5.28 -14.37 18.77
C HIS A 262 3.87 -13.84 18.51
N TYR A 263 3.02 -14.63 17.86
CA TYR A 263 1.62 -14.28 17.70
C TYR A 263 0.91 -14.24 19.06
N GLU A 264 1.03 -15.29 19.87
CA GLU A 264 0.43 -15.35 21.21
C GLU A 264 0.90 -14.19 22.08
N ASP A 265 2.20 -13.90 22.12
CA ASP A 265 2.75 -12.80 22.91
C ASP A 265 2.25 -11.41 22.43
N LEU A 266 1.98 -11.26 21.13
CA LEU A 266 1.38 -10.05 20.57
C LEU A 266 -0.12 -9.96 20.88
N VAL A 267 -0.84 -11.08 20.82
CA VAL A 267 -2.27 -11.17 21.16
C VAL A 267 -2.48 -10.87 22.64
N ASP A 268 -1.76 -11.56 23.52
CA ASP A 268 -1.81 -11.38 24.97
C ASP A 268 -1.55 -9.91 25.32
N TRP A 269 -0.53 -9.30 24.70
CA TRP A 269 -0.27 -7.88 24.87
C TRP A 269 -1.44 -7.01 24.40
N ALA A 270 -2.03 -7.30 23.25
CA ALA A 270 -3.10 -6.49 22.67
C ALA A 270 -4.42 -6.62 23.45
N GLU A 271 -4.67 -7.76 24.09
CA GLU A 271 -5.82 -8.02 24.96
C GLU A 271 -5.74 -7.29 26.31
N VAL A 272 -4.52 -7.01 26.80
CA VAL A 272 -4.34 -6.21 28.01
C VAL A 272 -4.94 -4.81 27.82
N LYS A 273 -5.95 -4.49 28.64
CA LYS A 273 -6.69 -3.23 28.57
C LYS A 273 -5.74 -2.03 28.63
N GLY A 274 -5.76 -1.22 27.57
CA GLY A 274 -4.98 0.01 27.46
C GLY A 274 -3.65 -0.14 26.72
N SER A 275 -3.17 -1.36 26.44
CA SER A 275 -1.91 -1.60 25.72
C SER A 275 -1.87 -0.94 24.33
N LEU A 276 -2.95 -1.06 23.58
CA LEU A 276 -3.09 -0.43 22.26
C LEU A 276 -3.20 1.10 22.35
N GLY A 277 -3.55 1.65 23.52
CA GLY A 277 -3.76 3.07 23.76
C GLY A 277 -5.04 3.64 23.13
N GLY A 278 -5.53 4.74 23.70
CA GLY A 278 -6.71 5.44 23.22
C GLY A 278 -7.97 4.56 23.21
N ASN A 279 -8.78 4.70 22.15
CA ASN A 279 -10.03 3.96 21.96
C ASN A 279 -9.85 2.71 21.07
N LEU A 280 -8.62 2.25 20.87
CA LEU A 280 -8.37 1.02 20.12
C LEU A 280 -8.74 -0.18 20.99
N VAL A 281 -9.54 -1.08 20.41
CA VAL A 281 -9.95 -2.33 21.05
C VAL A 281 -9.41 -3.46 20.19
N TYR A 282 -8.79 -4.45 20.85
CA TYR A 282 -8.34 -5.66 20.18
C TYR A 282 -9.53 -6.32 19.47
N PRO A 283 -9.43 -6.62 18.16
CA PRO A 283 -10.58 -7.05 17.38
C PRO A 283 -11.12 -8.45 17.73
N GLY A 284 -10.48 -9.19 18.64
CA GLY A 284 -10.84 -10.56 18.99
C GLY A 284 -10.57 -11.49 17.82
N VAL A 285 -9.47 -12.23 17.87
CA VAL A 285 -9.18 -13.24 16.85
C VAL A 285 -9.60 -14.60 17.40
N PHE A 286 -10.80 -15.04 17.04
CA PHE A 286 -11.07 -16.48 17.01
C PHE A 286 -10.31 -17.03 15.80
N ILE A 287 -9.26 -17.82 16.06
CA ILE A 287 -8.59 -18.65 15.05
C ILE A 287 -9.50 -19.81 14.71
#